data_AF-A0A8C5LQK1-F1
#
_entry.id   AF-A0A8C5LQK1-F1
#
_cell.length_a   1.000
_cell.length_b   1.000
_cell.length_c   1.000
_cell.angle_alpha   90.00
_cell.angle_beta   90.00
_cell.angle_gamma   90.00
#
_symmetry.space_group_name_H-M   'P 1'
#
loop_
_entity.id
_entity.type
_entity.pdbx_description
1 polymer ?
#
loop_
_entity_poly.entity_id
_entity_poly.type
_entity_poly.pdbx_seq_one_letter_code
_entity_poly.pdbx_strand_id
1 'polypeptide(L)'
;MSETESCELHVPALEDIAEVFKAGLQKNYAEVHVYVVDCPDLTQSPFCFPVKGLCGNSRIADVGGVPYLVPTAHADKTYDINTVAKKINLPGAYFLGAGATSYRSLGMNAEMIFSVQAESATSPSVNGSYIASVNPADGGCLLEKYRDRNTDDEFGLLSNLYASEGKPGKVIEVKAKRRLGEDNFVSCMRKSLRSHYGENAVGIGGTFVVEEGKAKLHVMNNKGIEARVRQVHFLHPL
;
A
#
# COMPACT_ATOMS: atom_id res chain seq x y z
N MET A 1 1.37 -22.62 -13.67
CA MET A 1 1.04 -22.12 -12.32
C MET A 1 2.07 -21.07 -12.00
N SER A 2 1.70 -19.81 -11.75
CA SER A 2 2.72 -18.84 -11.30
C SER A 2 3.11 -19.23 -9.88
N GLU A 3 4.34 -19.70 -9.73
CA GLU A 3 4.94 -20.09 -8.46
C GLU A 3 4.98 -18.87 -7.53
N THR A 4 4.49 -19.01 -6.31
CA THR A 4 4.64 -17.98 -5.29
C THR A 4 6.03 -18.17 -4.70
N GLU A 5 6.89 -17.17 -4.81
CA GLU A 5 8.20 -17.19 -4.16
C GLU A 5 8.10 -16.56 -2.76
N SER A 6 8.88 -17.09 -1.82
CA SER A 6 8.98 -16.56 -0.46
C SER A 6 10.40 -16.13 -0.18
N CYS A 7 10.56 -14.96 0.43
CA CYS A 7 11.84 -14.42 0.86
C CYS A 7 11.72 -14.03 2.34
N GLU A 8 12.66 -14.48 3.16
CA GLU A 8 12.74 -14.07 4.56
C GLU A 8 13.34 -12.66 4.63
N LEU A 9 12.65 -11.78 5.36
CA LEU A 9 13.12 -10.43 5.63
C LEU A 9 13.80 -10.37 6.99
N HIS A 10 14.78 -9.48 7.11
CA HIS A 10 15.31 -9.10 8.40
C HIS A 10 14.23 -8.35 9.20
N VAL A 11 14.03 -8.76 10.45
CA VAL A 11 13.01 -8.19 11.35
C VAL A 11 13.72 -7.61 12.59
N PRO A 12 14.18 -6.34 12.53
CA PRO A 12 14.74 -5.66 13.70
C PRO A 12 13.67 -5.39 14.77
N ALA A 13 14.11 -5.04 15.98
CA ALA A 13 13.20 -4.56 17.01
C ALA A 13 12.54 -3.24 16.58
N LEU A 14 11.32 -2.98 17.06
CA LEU A 14 10.59 -1.75 16.72
C LEU A 14 11.35 -0.51 17.19
N GLU A 15 12.02 -0.60 18.33
CA GLU A 15 12.85 0.44 18.92
C GLU A 15 14.04 0.79 18.01
N ASP A 16 14.69 -0.22 17.40
CA ASP A 16 15.81 -0.02 16.48
C ASP A 16 15.33 0.69 15.20
N ILE A 17 14.19 0.26 14.64
CA ILE A 17 13.60 0.91 13.46
C ILE A 17 13.18 2.35 13.80
N ALA A 18 12.63 2.59 14.98
CA ALA A 18 12.22 3.92 15.42
C ALA A 18 13.41 4.89 15.47
N GLU A 19 14.56 4.47 16.02
CA GLU A 19 15.77 5.29 16.05
C GLU A 19 16.34 5.53 14.63
N VAL A 20 16.33 4.52 13.76
CA VAL A 20 16.75 4.67 12.35
C VAL A 20 15.87 5.68 11.60
N PHE A 21 14.54 5.58 11.76
CA PHE A 21 13.60 6.53 11.16
C PHE A 21 13.79 7.94 11.69
N LYS A 22 13.95 8.10 13.00
CA LYS A 22 14.16 9.40 13.63
C LYS A 22 15.42 10.08 13.07
N ALA A 23 16.55 9.37 13.08
CA ALA A 23 17.81 9.89 12.57
C ALA A 23 17.75 10.22 11.06
N GLY A 24 17.01 9.42 10.28
CA GLY A 24 16.78 9.63 8.86
C GLY A 24 15.94 10.86 8.56
N LEU A 25 14.76 10.94 9.18
CA LEU A 25 13.79 12.00 8.97
C LEU A 25 14.30 13.36 9.43
N GLN A 26 15.09 13.43 10.51
CA GLN A 26 15.68 14.69 11.01
C GLN A 26 16.61 15.36 10.00
N LYS A 27 17.10 14.63 8.98
CA LYS A 27 17.88 15.22 7.87
C LYS A 27 17.00 15.94 6.84
N ASN A 28 15.70 15.66 6.80
CA ASN A 28 14.77 16.13 5.76
C ASN A 28 13.57 16.91 6.31
N TYR A 29 13.33 16.91 7.62
CA TYR A 29 12.15 17.53 8.25
C TYR A 29 12.57 18.34 9.47
N ALA A 30 11.95 19.50 9.66
CA ALA A 30 12.29 20.41 10.75
C ALA A 30 11.91 19.86 12.13
N GLU A 31 10.80 19.14 12.21
CA GLU A 31 10.28 18.57 13.45
C GLU A 31 9.96 17.09 13.21
N VAL A 32 10.53 16.21 14.03
CA VAL A 32 10.41 14.76 13.89
C VAL A 32 10.24 14.12 15.26
N HIS A 33 9.23 13.29 15.36
CA HIS A 33 8.97 12.44 16.51
C HIS A 33 8.71 11.01 16.03
N VAL A 34 9.42 10.04 16.62
CA VAL A 34 9.25 8.63 16.29
C VAL A 34 9.23 7.84 17.60
N TYR A 35 8.17 7.06 17.82
CA TYR A 35 7.95 6.33 19.06
C TYR A 35 7.34 4.96 18.80
N VAL A 36 7.65 3.99 19.65
CA VAL A 36 6.90 2.73 19.73
C VAL A 36 5.71 2.94 20.67
N VAL A 37 4.51 2.74 20.15
CA VAL A 37 3.24 3.00 20.86
C VAL A 37 2.27 1.85 20.69
N ASP A 38 1.22 1.79 21.52
CA ASP A 38 0.06 0.94 21.21
C ASP A 38 -0.66 1.48 19.98
N CYS A 39 -0.97 0.60 19.03
CA CYS A 39 -1.71 0.94 17.83
C CYS A 39 -3.06 1.54 18.23
N PRO A 40 -3.42 2.75 17.73
CA PRO A 40 -4.74 3.31 17.98
C PRO A 40 -5.81 2.43 17.33
N ASP A 41 -7.05 2.52 17.80
CA ASP A 41 -8.16 1.78 17.18
C ASP A 41 -8.42 2.30 15.76
N LEU A 42 -7.97 1.54 14.77
CA LEU A 42 -8.05 1.92 13.35
C LEU A 42 -9.46 1.81 12.76
N THR A 43 -10.44 1.30 13.52
CA THR A 43 -11.85 1.39 13.13
C THR A 43 -12.39 2.83 13.26
N GLN A 44 -11.68 3.69 13.98
CA GLN A 44 -12.08 5.07 14.22
C GLN A 44 -11.54 6.02 13.14
N SER A 45 -12.10 7.22 13.10
CA SER A 45 -11.59 8.32 12.28
C SER A 45 -10.12 8.63 12.64
N PRO A 46 -9.25 8.95 11.66
CA PRO A 46 -9.54 9.19 10.24
C PRO A 46 -9.45 7.93 9.35
N PHE A 47 -9.18 6.75 9.90
CA PHE A 47 -8.86 5.55 9.12
C PHE A 47 -10.11 4.77 8.70
N CYS A 48 -11.02 4.53 9.66
CA CYS A 48 -12.27 3.79 9.43
C CYS A 48 -12.05 2.41 8.77
N PHE A 49 -10.99 1.71 9.17
CA PHE A 49 -10.64 0.38 8.65
C PHE A 49 -11.58 -0.71 9.19
N PRO A 50 -11.70 -1.86 8.50
CA PRO A 50 -12.51 -3.00 8.99
C PRO A 50 -11.88 -3.73 10.19
N VAL A 51 -10.70 -3.32 10.66
CA VAL A 51 -9.96 -3.95 11.76
C VAL A 51 -9.41 -2.90 12.73
N LYS A 52 -9.11 -3.33 13.96
CA LYS A 52 -8.66 -2.44 15.04
C LYS A 52 -7.19 -2.06 14.98
N GLY A 53 -6.35 -2.83 14.29
CA GLY A 53 -4.91 -2.56 14.27
C GLY A 53 -4.21 -3.17 13.06
N LEU A 54 -2.88 -3.17 13.09
CA LEU A 54 -2.03 -3.62 11.99
C LEU A 54 -1.17 -4.83 12.37
N CYS A 55 -1.28 -5.36 13.59
CA CYS A 55 -0.34 -6.34 14.12
C CYS A 55 -0.76 -7.79 13.80
N GLY A 56 0.17 -8.70 14.02
CA GLY A 56 -0.01 -10.16 13.88
C GLY A 56 0.49 -10.68 12.53
N ASN A 57 1.44 -11.63 12.58
CA ASN A 57 1.95 -12.42 11.45
C ASN A 57 2.15 -11.64 10.13
N SER A 58 2.70 -10.43 10.23
CA SER A 58 2.79 -9.49 9.12
C SER A 58 3.73 -9.96 8.01
N ARG A 59 3.40 -9.58 6.77
CA ARG A 59 4.21 -9.85 5.56
C ARG A 59 3.88 -8.86 4.45
N ILE A 60 4.79 -8.75 3.49
CA ILE A 60 4.56 -8.01 2.24
C ILE A 60 4.19 -9.00 1.15
N ALA A 61 3.25 -8.64 0.29
CA ALA A 61 2.95 -9.35 -0.94
C ALA A 61 3.11 -8.41 -2.13
N ASP A 62 4.01 -8.76 -3.05
CA ASP A 62 4.15 -8.10 -4.34
C ASP A 62 3.53 -9.01 -5.40
N VAL A 63 2.49 -8.54 -6.08
CA VAL A 63 1.69 -9.34 -7.01
C VAL A 63 1.73 -8.69 -8.38
N GLY A 64 2.13 -9.46 -9.39
CA GLY A 64 2.20 -8.98 -10.76
C GLY A 64 3.38 -8.04 -10.98
N GLY A 65 3.15 -6.92 -11.66
CA GLY A 65 4.16 -5.87 -11.78
C GLY A 65 3.93 -4.92 -12.95
N VAL A 66 4.73 -3.84 -12.97
CA VAL A 66 4.73 -2.84 -14.05
C VAL A 66 4.89 -3.46 -15.46
N PRO A 67 5.65 -4.55 -15.67
CA PRO A 67 5.71 -5.20 -16.98
C PRO A 67 4.37 -5.73 -17.52
N TYR A 68 3.35 -5.93 -16.67
CA TYR A 68 2.00 -6.27 -17.14
C TYR A 68 1.18 -5.04 -17.52
N LEU A 69 1.62 -3.84 -17.18
CA LEU A 69 0.98 -2.58 -17.54
C LEU A 69 1.60 -1.93 -18.79
N VAL A 70 2.93 -1.97 -18.92
CA VAL A 70 3.67 -1.27 -19.99
C VAL A 70 4.57 -2.22 -20.78
N PRO A 71 4.78 -1.98 -22.09
CA PRO A 71 4.24 -0.86 -22.90
C PRO A 71 2.76 -1.01 -23.28
N THR A 72 2.23 -2.23 -23.25
CA THR A 72 0.83 -2.56 -23.55
C THR A 72 0.26 -3.33 -22.38
N ALA A 73 -0.95 -2.98 -21.92
CA ALA A 73 -1.54 -3.61 -20.76
C ALA A 73 -2.02 -5.05 -21.04
N HIS A 74 -1.65 -5.97 -20.17
CA HIS A 74 -2.09 -7.36 -20.17
C HIS A 74 -3.35 -7.50 -19.31
N ALA A 75 -4.50 -7.08 -19.85
CA ALA A 75 -5.77 -7.05 -19.11
C ALA A 75 -6.25 -8.42 -18.60
N ASP A 76 -5.68 -9.53 -19.09
CA ASP A 76 -5.90 -10.89 -18.59
C ASP A 76 -5.24 -11.14 -17.21
N LYS A 77 -4.32 -10.28 -16.77
CA LYS A 77 -3.66 -10.38 -15.47
C LYS A 77 -4.56 -9.87 -14.37
N THR A 78 -5.50 -10.71 -13.97
CA THR A 78 -6.41 -10.47 -12.85
C THR A 78 -6.05 -11.35 -11.67
N TYR A 79 -6.21 -10.80 -10.47
CA TYR A 79 -5.90 -11.41 -9.19
C TYR A 79 -7.06 -11.18 -8.22
N ASP A 80 -7.11 -11.95 -7.15
CA ASP A 80 -8.15 -11.86 -6.12
C ASP A 80 -7.49 -11.87 -4.72
N ILE A 81 -7.93 -10.97 -3.84
CA ILE A 81 -7.33 -10.79 -2.50
C ILE A 81 -7.44 -12.06 -1.65
N ASN A 82 -8.56 -12.78 -1.72
CA ASN A 82 -8.74 -14.01 -0.94
C ASN A 82 -7.79 -15.12 -1.43
N THR A 83 -7.53 -15.15 -2.74
CA THR A 83 -6.51 -16.04 -3.32
C THR A 83 -5.10 -15.65 -2.88
N VAL A 84 -4.77 -14.34 -2.84
CA VAL A 84 -3.50 -13.86 -2.31
C VAL A 84 -3.33 -14.26 -0.85
N ALA A 85 -4.34 -14.06 -0.01
CA ALA A 85 -4.34 -14.45 1.41
C ALA A 85 -3.99 -15.92 1.62
N LYS A 86 -4.57 -16.81 0.82
CA LYS A 86 -4.27 -18.25 0.83
C LYS A 86 -2.83 -18.52 0.39
N LYS A 87 -2.38 -17.89 -0.71
CA LYS A 87 -1.02 -18.07 -1.26
C LYS A 87 0.09 -17.59 -0.34
N ILE A 88 -0.16 -16.54 0.43
CA ILE A 88 0.80 -16.05 1.41
C ILE A 88 0.68 -16.76 2.76
N ASN A 89 -0.09 -17.85 2.87
CA ASN A 89 -0.33 -18.58 4.12
C ASN A 89 -0.85 -17.69 5.26
N LEU A 90 -1.77 -16.77 4.95
CA LEU A 90 -2.48 -15.95 5.93
C LEU A 90 -3.97 -15.77 5.53
N PRO A 91 -4.79 -16.83 5.52
CA PRO A 91 -6.24 -16.70 5.32
C PRO A 91 -6.85 -15.77 6.37
N GLY A 92 -7.82 -14.94 5.98
CA GLY A 92 -8.34 -13.90 6.87
C GLY A 92 -7.32 -12.79 7.17
N ALA A 93 -6.33 -12.56 6.30
CA ALA A 93 -5.45 -11.40 6.43
C ALA A 93 -6.21 -10.09 6.19
N TYR A 94 -5.84 -9.06 6.94
CA TYR A 94 -6.11 -7.68 6.60
C TYR A 94 -5.02 -7.14 5.67
N PHE A 95 -5.43 -6.55 4.55
CA PHE A 95 -4.58 -5.98 3.52
C PHE A 95 -4.71 -4.46 3.47
N LEU A 96 -3.56 -3.80 3.42
CA LEU A 96 -3.38 -2.42 3.02
C LEU A 96 -2.44 -2.37 1.82
N GLY A 97 -2.58 -1.37 0.96
CA GLY A 97 -1.62 -1.20 -0.13
C GLY A 97 -2.15 -0.41 -1.30
N ALA A 98 -1.43 -0.53 -2.42
CA ALA A 98 -1.73 0.16 -3.66
C ALA A 98 -1.62 -0.81 -4.83
N GLY A 99 -2.49 -0.64 -5.83
CA GLY A 99 -2.43 -1.41 -7.07
C GLY A 99 -3.37 -0.86 -8.11
N ALA A 100 -3.56 -1.61 -9.20
CA ALA A 100 -4.51 -1.24 -10.24
C ALA A 100 -5.82 -2.05 -10.11
N THR A 101 -6.94 -1.42 -10.45
CA THR A 101 -8.22 -2.14 -10.51
C THR A 101 -8.22 -3.15 -11.66
N SER A 102 -9.01 -4.21 -11.51
CA SER A 102 -9.29 -5.13 -12.62
C SER A 102 -10.13 -4.41 -13.68
N TYR A 103 -9.65 -4.36 -14.92
CA TYR A 103 -10.44 -3.81 -16.04
C TYR A 103 -11.72 -4.62 -16.25
N ARG A 104 -11.68 -5.93 -15.97
CA ARG A 104 -12.86 -6.82 -16.00
C ARG A 104 -13.92 -6.40 -14.98
N SER A 105 -13.50 -5.98 -13.79
CA SER A 105 -14.42 -5.58 -12.70
C SER A 105 -14.99 -4.17 -12.93
N LEU A 106 -14.17 -3.21 -13.35
CA LEU A 106 -14.57 -1.80 -13.39
C LEU A 106 -14.88 -1.26 -14.80
N GLY A 107 -14.42 -1.96 -15.85
CA GLY A 107 -14.52 -1.51 -17.25
C GLY A 107 -13.63 -0.30 -17.58
N MET A 108 -12.72 0.08 -16.68
CA MET A 108 -11.83 1.24 -16.82
C MET A 108 -10.56 1.05 -15.98
N ASN A 109 -9.56 1.89 -16.25
CA ASN A 109 -8.37 1.99 -15.41
C ASN A 109 -8.68 2.86 -14.19
N ALA A 110 -8.29 2.40 -13.01
CA ALA A 110 -8.31 3.19 -11.79
C ALA A 110 -7.19 2.74 -10.86
N GLU A 111 -6.74 3.67 -10.02
CA GLU A 111 -5.86 3.36 -8.90
C GLU A 111 -6.70 2.72 -7.79
N MET A 112 -6.23 1.61 -7.24
CA MET A 112 -6.87 0.92 -6.12
C MET A 112 -6.10 1.19 -4.82
N ILE A 113 -6.83 1.66 -3.81
CA ILE A 113 -6.33 1.90 -2.46
C ILE A 113 -6.91 0.81 -1.56
N PHE A 114 -6.10 -0.20 -1.26
CA PHE A 114 -6.56 -1.40 -0.56
C PHE A 114 -6.80 -1.12 0.92
N SER A 115 -7.97 -1.55 1.39
CA SER A 115 -8.29 -1.78 2.80
C SER A 115 -9.27 -2.95 2.84
N VAL A 116 -8.73 -4.18 2.92
CA VAL A 116 -9.53 -5.40 2.74
C VAL A 116 -9.22 -6.40 3.83
N GLN A 117 -10.24 -6.76 4.61
CA GLN A 117 -10.20 -7.95 5.44
C GLN A 117 -10.61 -9.13 4.55
N ALA A 118 -9.66 -10.00 4.20
CA ALA A 118 -9.94 -11.19 3.39
C ALA A 118 -10.88 -12.15 4.13
N GLU A 119 -11.54 -13.01 3.36
CA GLU A 119 -12.38 -14.07 3.89
C GLU A 119 -11.58 -15.01 4.81
N SER A 120 -12.25 -15.51 5.85
CA SER A 120 -11.75 -16.54 6.73
C SER A 120 -12.72 -17.72 6.75
N ALA A 121 -12.37 -18.79 7.47
CA ALA A 121 -13.28 -19.91 7.67
C ALA A 121 -14.59 -19.52 8.37
N THR A 122 -14.62 -18.39 9.08
CA THR A 122 -15.74 -17.98 9.92
C THR A 122 -16.46 -16.72 9.46
N SER A 123 -15.86 -15.95 8.54
CA SER A 123 -16.36 -14.63 8.16
C SER A 123 -16.12 -14.34 6.67
N PRO A 124 -17.09 -13.72 5.97
CA PRO A 124 -16.89 -13.25 4.60
C PRO A 124 -15.88 -12.10 4.56
N SER A 125 -15.38 -11.79 3.36
CA SER A 125 -14.49 -10.65 3.16
C SER A 125 -15.21 -9.32 3.44
N VAL A 126 -14.46 -8.35 3.97
CA VAL A 126 -14.92 -6.97 4.16
C VAL A 126 -13.96 -6.04 3.43
N ASN A 127 -14.44 -5.46 2.34
CA ASN A 127 -13.65 -4.62 1.46
C ASN A 127 -14.04 -3.15 1.66
N GLY A 128 -13.19 -2.42 2.39
CA GLY A 128 -13.26 -0.98 2.61
C GLY A 128 -12.38 -0.18 1.64
N SER A 129 -11.95 -0.78 0.53
CA SER A 129 -11.06 -0.13 -0.42
C SER A 129 -11.72 1.04 -1.13
N TYR A 130 -10.87 1.96 -1.59
CA TYR A 130 -11.25 3.06 -2.45
C TYR A 130 -10.64 2.90 -3.84
N ILE A 131 -11.27 3.53 -4.82
CA ILE A 131 -10.74 3.66 -6.17
C ILE A 131 -10.63 5.13 -6.54
N ALA A 132 -9.55 5.50 -7.20
CA ALA A 132 -9.36 6.83 -7.79
C ALA A 132 -9.28 6.72 -9.31
N SER A 133 -10.13 7.47 -10.01
CA SER A 133 -10.19 7.51 -11.47
C SER A 133 -10.25 8.95 -11.98
N VAL A 134 -10.00 9.15 -13.28
CA VAL A 134 -10.13 10.47 -13.91
C VAL A 134 -11.60 10.72 -14.22
N ASN A 135 -12.17 11.78 -13.65
CA ASN A 135 -13.53 12.22 -13.95
C ASN A 135 -13.62 12.65 -15.42
N PRO A 136 -14.48 12.02 -16.25
CA PRO A 136 -14.58 12.36 -17.66
C PRO A 136 -15.19 13.76 -17.90
N ALA A 137 -15.90 14.34 -16.92
CA ALA A 137 -16.55 15.64 -17.07
C ALA A 137 -15.56 16.82 -17.03
N ASP A 138 -14.56 16.76 -16.14
CA ASP A 138 -13.64 17.88 -15.87
C ASP A 138 -12.16 17.49 -15.82
N GLY A 139 -11.83 16.19 -15.95
CA GLY A 139 -10.47 15.68 -15.83
C GLY A 139 -9.92 15.63 -14.40
N GLY A 140 -10.76 15.91 -13.39
CA GLY A 140 -10.41 15.84 -11.97
C GLY A 140 -10.29 14.41 -11.44
N CYS A 141 -9.96 14.28 -10.15
CA CYS A 141 -9.94 12.98 -9.47
C CYS A 141 -11.35 12.65 -8.96
N LEU A 142 -11.87 11.49 -9.36
CA LEU A 142 -13.08 10.89 -8.80
C LEU A 142 -12.66 9.78 -7.82
N LEU A 143 -12.95 9.97 -6.54
CA LEU A 143 -12.68 9.01 -5.48
C LEU A 143 -13.99 8.35 -5.04
N GLU A 144 -14.06 7.03 -5.11
CA GLU A 144 -15.26 6.24 -4.80
C GLU A 144 -14.91 5.06 -3.89
N LYS A 145 -15.87 4.55 -3.12
CA LYS A 145 -15.68 3.26 -2.44
C LYS A 145 -15.80 2.15 -3.46
N TYR A 146 -14.91 1.15 -3.38
CA TYR A 146 -14.94 0.02 -4.31
C TYR A 146 -16.28 -0.73 -4.26
N ARG A 147 -16.81 -0.94 -3.05
CA ARG A 147 -18.08 -1.63 -2.82
C ARG A 147 -19.32 -0.90 -3.36
N ASP A 148 -19.23 0.38 -3.69
CA ASP A 148 -20.36 1.10 -4.30
C ASP A 148 -20.56 0.68 -5.77
N ARG A 149 -19.54 0.05 -6.39
CA ARG A 149 -19.54 -0.36 -7.80
C ARG A 149 -19.33 -1.85 -8.01
N ASN A 150 -18.70 -2.55 -7.06
CA ASN A 150 -18.22 -3.92 -7.23
C ASN A 150 -18.53 -4.82 -6.03
N THR A 151 -18.79 -6.10 -6.32
CA THR A 151 -19.07 -7.13 -5.30
C THR A 151 -17.95 -8.17 -5.15
N ASP A 152 -16.96 -8.16 -6.04
CA ASP A 152 -15.79 -9.05 -6.02
C ASP A 152 -14.64 -8.48 -5.15
N ASP A 153 -13.52 -9.19 -5.03
CA ASP A 153 -12.28 -8.71 -4.40
C ASP A 153 -11.10 -8.75 -5.39
N GLU A 154 -11.40 -8.52 -6.67
CA GLU A 154 -10.43 -8.59 -7.75
C GLU A 154 -9.62 -7.30 -7.90
N PHE A 155 -8.40 -7.48 -8.39
CA PHE A 155 -7.54 -6.40 -8.85
C PHE A 155 -6.76 -6.84 -10.09
N GLY A 156 -6.14 -5.90 -10.80
CA GLY A 156 -5.49 -6.15 -12.08
C GLY A 156 -4.03 -5.73 -12.09
N LEU A 157 -3.26 -6.35 -12.98
CA LEU A 157 -1.90 -5.97 -13.40
C LEU A 157 -0.81 -6.05 -12.32
N LEU A 158 -0.96 -5.29 -11.24
CA LEU A 158 0.03 -5.16 -10.18
C LEU A 158 -0.58 -4.71 -8.86
N SER A 159 0.04 -5.14 -7.76
CA SER A 159 -0.27 -4.63 -6.41
C SER A 159 0.90 -4.81 -5.46
N ASN A 160 1.14 -3.82 -4.61
CA ASN A 160 2.06 -3.88 -3.48
C ASN A 160 1.26 -3.80 -2.18
N LEU A 161 1.27 -4.90 -1.41
CA LEU A 161 0.40 -5.10 -0.27
C LEU A 161 1.18 -5.33 1.02
N TYR A 162 0.74 -4.70 2.09
CA TYR A 162 0.99 -5.09 3.47
C TYR A 162 -0.15 -5.97 3.96
N ALA A 163 0.19 -7.14 4.50
CA ALA A 163 -0.77 -8.08 5.08
C ALA A 163 -0.48 -8.32 6.56
N SER A 164 -1.51 -8.41 7.39
CA SER A 164 -1.41 -8.82 8.79
C SER A 164 -2.70 -9.45 9.30
N GLU A 165 -2.75 -9.84 10.57
CA GLU A 165 -3.99 -10.33 11.20
C GLU A 165 -4.93 -9.21 11.66
N GLY A 166 -4.58 -7.93 11.43
CA GLY A 166 -5.42 -6.78 11.80
C GLY A 166 -5.57 -6.57 13.32
N LYS A 167 -4.69 -7.15 14.14
CA LYS A 167 -4.81 -7.13 15.60
C LYS A 167 -4.25 -5.83 16.20
N PRO A 168 -4.75 -5.42 17.38
CA PRO A 168 -4.05 -4.45 18.22
C PRO A 168 -2.64 -4.94 18.59
N GLY A 169 -1.75 -4.02 18.94
CA GLY A 169 -0.37 -4.32 19.34
C GLY A 169 0.54 -3.10 19.25
N LYS A 170 1.84 -3.31 19.43
CA LYS A 170 2.84 -2.23 19.31
C LYS A 170 3.14 -1.90 17.86
N VAL A 171 3.20 -0.60 17.54
CA VAL A 171 3.56 -0.06 16.22
C VAL A 171 4.50 1.13 16.37
N ILE A 172 5.12 1.55 15.27
CA ILE A 172 5.95 2.75 15.23
C ILE A 172 5.08 3.93 14.78
N GLU A 173 4.83 4.87 15.68
CA GLU A 173 4.24 6.16 15.34
C GLU A 173 5.33 7.09 14.80
N VAL A 174 5.11 7.64 13.62
CA VAL A 174 6.03 8.58 12.97
C VAL A 174 5.28 9.89 12.72
N LYS A 175 5.76 10.98 13.31
CA LYS A 175 5.30 12.35 13.06
C LYS A 175 6.44 13.16 12.48
N ALA A 176 6.22 13.77 11.33
CA ALA A 176 7.20 14.63 10.68
C ALA A 176 6.52 15.88 10.12
N LYS A 177 7.04 17.07 10.43
CA LYS A 177 6.49 18.34 9.97
C LYS A 177 7.54 19.15 9.23
N ARG A 178 7.06 19.98 8.30
CA ARG A 178 7.85 20.95 7.52
C ARG A 178 9.07 20.30 6.85
N ARG A 179 8.82 19.70 5.68
CA ARG A 179 9.88 19.12 4.86
C ARG A 179 10.86 20.21 4.40
N LEU A 180 12.14 20.02 4.73
CA LEU A 180 13.28 20.87 4.38
C LEU A 180 14.13 20.27 3.25
N GLY A 181 14.16 18.94 3.14
CA GLY A 181 14.94 18.21 2.14
C GLY A 181 14.15 17.75 0.92
N GLU A 182 14.84 17.10 -0.01
CA GLU A 182 14.24 16.65 -1.28
C GLU A 182 13.43 15.35 -1.15
N ASP A 183 13.76 14.52 -0.15
CA ASP A 183 13.11 13.21 0.00
C ASP A 183 11.70 13.35 0.57
N ASN A 184 10.74 12.67 -0.07
CA ASN A 184 9.40 12.53 0.50
C ASN A 184 9.42 11.60 1.73
N PHE A 185 8.32 11.58 2.47
CA PHE A 185 8.19 10.88 3.76
C PHE A 185 8.58 9.40 3.68
N VAL A 186 8.02 8.67 2.71
CA VAL A 186 8.28 7.24 2.50
C VAL A 186 9.70 7.00 2.00
N SER A 187 10.19 7.83 1.07
CA SER A 187 11.55 7.68 0.51
C SER A 187 12.63 7.91 1.56
N CYS A 188 12.41 8.89 2.46
CA CYS A 188 13.32 9.18 3.56
C CYS A 188 13.44 7.96 4.49
N MET A 189 12.32 7.36 4.90
CA MET A 189 12.30 6.16 5.73
C MET A 189 12.98 4.96 5.03
N ARG A 190 12.62 4.69 3.77
CA ARG A 190 13.21 3.60 2.98
C ARG A 190 14.72 3.72 2.84
N LYS A 191 15.21 4.90 2.44
CA LYS A 191 16.66 5.17 2.30
C LYS A 191 17.40 5.02 3.63
N SER A 192 16.76 5.40 4.74
CA SER A 192 17.34 5.28 6.07
C SER A 192 17.52 3.82 6.48
N LEU A 193 16.52 2.97 6.22
CA LEU A 193 16.64 1.52 6.42
C LEU A 193 17.74 0.91 5.56
N ARG A 194 17.78 1.22 4.24
CA ARG A 194 18.82 0.70 3.33
C ARG A 194 20.22 1.10 3.79
N SER A 195 20.38 2.35 4.22
CA SER A 195 21.68 2.86 4.69
C SER A 195 22.13 2.21 5.99
N HIS A 196 21.19 1.82 6.86
CA HIS A 196 21.51 1.24 8.16
C HIS A 196 21.70 -0.28 8.13
N TYR A 197 20.78 -1.01 7.47
CA TYR A 197 20.76 -2.47 7.46
C TYR A 197 21.50 -3.10 6.27
N GLY A 198 21.89 -2.30 5.27
CA GLY A 198 22.68 -2.76 4.12
C GLY A 198 21.92 -3.79 3.29
N GLU A 199 22.52 -4.97 3.11
CA GLU A 199 21.93 -6.08 2.36
C GLU A 199 20.85 -6.85 3.14
N ASN A 200 20.69 -6.59 4.44
CA ASN A 200 19.62 -7.19 5.23
C ASN A 200 18.29 -6.48 4.90
N ALA A 201 17.51 -7.07 4.00
CA ALA A 201 16.26 -6.49 3.54
C ALA A 201 15.23 -6.35 4.67
N VAL A 202 14.67 -5.14 4.85
CA VAL A 202 13.62 -4.85 5.83
C VAL A 202 12.37 -4.35 5.09
N GLY A 203 11.23 -5.02 5.31
CA GLY A 203 9.93 -4.62 4.76
C GLY A 203 9.10 -3.88 5.80
N ILE A 204 8.53 -2.73 5.43
CA ILE A 204 7.65 -1.92 6.28
C ILE A 204 6.36 -1.62 5.52
N GLY A 205 5.24 -1.74 6.21
CA GLY A 205 3.93 -1.33 5.73
C GLY A 205 3.09 -0.74 6.85
N GLY A 206 2.00 -0.09 6.47
CA GLY A 206 1.11 0.58 7.41
C GLY A 206 0.31 1.68 6.72
N THR A 207 -0.09 2.69 7.50
CA THR A 207 -0.85 3.84 7.02
C THR A 207 -0.29 5.12 7.62
N PHE A 208 -0.54 6.25 6.97
CA PHE A 208 -0.21 7.58 7.48
C PHE A 208 -1.22 8.60 6.98
N VAL A 209 -1.30 9.74 7.67
CA VAL A 209 -2.21 10.85 7.32
C VAL A 209 -1.37 12.07 6.99
N VAL A 210 -1.72 12.76 5.92
CA VAL A 210 -1.22 14.11 5.64
C VAL A 210 -2.17 15.09 6.32
N GLU A 211 -1.85 15.49 7.55
CA GLU A 211 -2.69 16.40 8.35
C GLU A 211 -2.77 17.80 7.74
N GLU A 212 -1.64 18.30 7.21
CA GLU A 212 -1.54 19.62 6.61
C GLU A 212 -0.65 19.60 5.36
N GLY A 213 -1.01 20.42 4.36
CA GLY A 213 -0.25 20.61 3.13
C GLY A 213 -0.93 20.05 1.88
N LYS A 214 -0.15 19.84 0.82
CA LYS A 214 -0.62 19.30 -0.46
C LYS A 214 0.32 18.20 -0.93
N ALA A 215 -0.24 17.13 -1.49
CA ALA A 215 0.51 16.06 -2.12
C ALA A 215 0.37 16.12 -3.65
N LYS A 216 1.43 15.76 -4.36
CA LYS A 216 1.37 15.53 -5.81
C LYS A 216 1.04 14.06 -6.04
N LEU A 217 -0.17 13.80 -6.53
CA LEU A 217 -0.67 12.47 -6.83
C LEU A 217 -0.86 12.33 -8.35
N HIS A 218 -0.90 11.09 -8.83
CA HIS A 218 -1.29 10.78 -10.19
C HIS A 218 -2.42 9.75 -10.17
N VAL A 219 -3.22 9.76 -11.24
CA VAL A 219 -4.26 8.77 -11.50
C VAL A 219 -4.09 8.37 -12.97
N MET A 220 -3.98 7.08 -13.23
CA MET A 220 -3.89 6.54 -14.58
C MET A 220 -5.13 6.93 -15.41
N ASN A 221 -4.90 7.21 -16.70
CA ASN A 221 -5.98 7.52 -17.62
C ASN A 221 -6.53 6.26 -18.32
N ASN A 222 -7.71 6.38 -18.91
CA ASN A 222 -8.36 5.32 -19.67
C ASN A 222 -7.88 5.18 -21.12
N LYS A 223 -6.97 6.05 -21.60
CA LYS A 223 -6.59 6.10 -23.03
C LYS A 223 -5.59 5.00 -23.45
N GLY A 224 -5.38 3.99 -22.61
CA GLY A 224 -4.23 3.07 -22.64
C GLY A 224 -4.44 1.68 -23.23
N ILE A 225 -5.50 1.40 -23.99
CA ILE A 225 -5.53 0.15 -24.80
C ILE A 225 -4.77 0.35 -26.13
N GLU A 226 -4.54 1.60 -26.59
CA GLU A 226 -3.73 1.89 -27.80
C GLU A 226 -2.73 3.06 -27.68
N ALA A 227 -2.65 3.82 -26.57
CA ALA A 227 -1.72 4.95 -26.48
C ALA A 227 -0.61 4.76 -25.43
N ARG A 228 0.62 5.04 -25.88
CA ARG A 228 1.87 5.09 -25.10
C ARG A 228 1.67 5.79 -23.75
N VAL A 229 1.78 5.01 -22.68
CA VAL A 229 1.85 5.50 -21.30
C VAL A 229 3.08 6.41 -21.16
N ARG A 230 2.87 7.70 -20.91
CA ARG A 230 3.92 8.57 -20.35
C ARG A 230 3.93 8.37 -18.85
N GLN A 231 4.64 7.34 -18.40
CA GLN A 231 4.94 7.12 -17.00
C GLN A 231 6.01 8.12 -16.60
N VAL A 232 5.72 9.00 -15.64
CA VAL A 232 6.79 9.74 -14.95
C VAL A 232 7.32 8.79 -13.89
N HIS A 233 8.42 8.11 -14.21
CA HIS A 233 9.19 7.37 -13.24
C HIS A 233 9.86 8.33 -12.26
N PHE A 234 9.61 8.15 -10.97
CA PHE A 234 10.68 8.28 -9.98
C PHE A 234 11.16 6.86 -9.70
N LEU A 235 12.23 6.45 -10.38
CA LEU A 235 13.05 5.29 -10.02
C LEU A 235 14.29 5.81 -9.29
N HIS A 236 14.70 5.15 -8.20
CA HIS A 236 16.00 4.43 -8.06
C HIS A 236 16.36 4.09 -6.58
N PRO A 237 17.33 3.20 -6.35
CA PRO A 237 17.32 1.73 -6.46
C PRO A 237 16.91 1.06 -5.13
N LEU A 238 16.71 -0.26 -5.20
CA LEU A 238 16.61 -1.18 -4.07
C LEU A 238 17.89 -1.16 -3.23
#